data_AF-A0A3N7E734-F1
#
_entry.id   AF-A0A3N7E734-F1
#
_cell.length_a   1.000
_cell.length_b   1.000
_cell.length_c   1.000
_cell.angle_alpha   90.00
_cell.angle_beta   90.00
_cell.angle_gamma   90.00
#
_symmetry.space_group_name_H-M   'P 1'
#
loop_
_entity.id
_entity.type
_entity.pdbx_description
1 polymer ?
#
loop_
_entity_poly.entity_id
_entity_poly.type
_entity_poly.pdbx_seq_one_letter_code
_entity_poly.pdbx_strand_id
1 'polypeptide(L)'
;MVFKEQDMALDHGILNLPLKARGNFHAELDRYKAEKAAEKKEAAREVARRHKEQQAQAKEKIAEMSDERAQELMKKLNLTRIQLDKELNSIAHWKPSVILRGI
;
A
#
# COMPACT_ATOMS: atom_id res chain seq x y z
N MET A 1 -26.09 20.12 22.23
CA MET A 1 -25.45 19.43 21.08
C MET A 1 -25.74 17.95 21.22
N VAL A 2 -26.61 17.40 20.37
CA VAL A 2 -26.98 15.97 20.42
C VAL A 2 -26.58 15.38 19.07
N PHE A 3 -25.56 14.52 19.09
CA PHE A 3 -25.20 13.68 17.95
C PHE A 3 -26.31 12.65 17.78
N LYS A 4 -27.12 12.82 16.74
CA LYS A 4 -28.17 11.87 16.37
C LYS A 4 -27.48 10.70 15.68
N GLU A 5 -27.38 9.57 16.38
CA GLU A 5 -27.07 8.29 15.76
C GLU A 5 -28.11 8.05 14.66
N GLN A 6 -27.64 8.13 13.41
CA GLN A 6 -28.40 7.70 12.26
C GLN A 6 -28.46 6.18 12.34
N ASP A 7 -29.49 5.70 13.04
CA ASP A 7 -29.99 4.34 12.96
C ASP A 7 -30.39 4.13 11.50
N MET A 8 -29.40 3.74 10.67
CA MET A 8 -29.65 3.02 9.45
C MET A 8 -30.27 1.70 9.90
N ALA A 9 -31.57 1.75 10.19
CA ALA A 9 -32.44 0.59 10.23
C ALA A 9 -32.23 -0.10 8.88
N LEU A 10 -31.29 -1.06 8.88
CA LEU A 10 -31.13 -2.02 7.81
C LEU A 10 -32.48 -2.71 7.77
N ASP A 11 -33.34 -2.28 6.85
CA ASP A 11 -34.70 -2.78 6.70
C ASP A 11 -34.60 -4.30 6.47
N HIS A 12 -34.70 -5.05 7.57
CA HIS A 12 -34.60 -6.50 7.57
C HIS A 12 -35.84 -7.13 6.89
N GLY A 13 -36.84 -6.31 6.52
CA GLY A 13 -38.03 -6.71 5.79
C GLY A 13 -37.74 -7.07 4.33
N ILE A 14 -36.85 -6.34 3.66
CA ILE A 14 -36.47 -6.62 2.26
C ILE A 14 -35.74 -7.96 2.12
N LEU A 15 -34.93 -8.35 3.10
CA LEU A 15 -34.22 -9.64 3.09
C LEU A 15 -35.12 -10.85 3.36
N ASN A 16 -36.37 -10.67 3.79
CA ASN A 16 -37.31 -11.77 4.04
C ASN A 16 -38.37 -11.95 2.92
N LEU A 17 -38.36 -11.09 1.91
CA LEU A 17 -39.23 -11.22 0.73
C LEU A 17 -38.70 -12.31 -0.23
N PRO A 18 -39.57 -13.05 -0.94
CA PRO A 18 -39.14 -13.95 -2.01
C PRO A 18 -38.40 -13.15 -3.09
N LEU A 19 -37.38 -13.75 -3.72
CA LEU A 19 -36.49 -13.08 -4.70
C LEU A 19 -37.24 -12.27 -5.77
N LYS A 20 -38.43 -12.72 -6.20
CA LYS A 20 -39.29 -12.02 -7.18
C LYS A 20 -39.90 -10.70 -6.68
N ALA A 21 -40.02 -10.51 -5.36
CA ALA A 21 -40.59 -9.31 -4.73
C ALA A 21 -39.52 -8.31 -4.25
N ARG A 22 -38.23 -8.65 -4.34
CA ARG A 22 -37.10 -7.79 -3.93
C ARG A 22 -36.66 -6.75 -4.96
N GLY A 23 -37.29 -6.69 -6.13
CA GLY A 23 -36.92 -5.74 -7.18
C GLY A 23 -35.49 -5.90 -7.71
N ASN A 24 -34.87 -4.79 -8.15
CA ASN A 24 -33.57 -4.74 -8.83
C ASN A 24 -32.34 -4.81 -7.88
N PHE A 25 -32.49 -5.45 -6.72
CA PHE A 25 -31.42 -5.58 -5.71
C PHE A 25 -30.10 -6.14 -6.27
N HIS A 26 -30.16 -7.05 -7.24
CA HIS A 26 -28.97 -7.56 -7.92
C HIS A 26 -28.21 -6.46 -8.69
N ALA A 27 -28.92 -5.56 -9.38
CA ALA A 27 -28.30 -4.47 -10.12
C ALA A 27 -27.65 -3.43 -9.18
N GLU A 28 -28.26 -3.18 -8.02
CA GLU A 28 -27.68 -2.29 -7.00
C GLU A 28 -26.43 -2.91 -6.36
N LEU A 29 -26.45 -4.22 -6.08
CA LEU A 29 -25.28 -4.95 -5.60
C LEU A 29 -24.13 -4.97 -6.63
N ASP A 30 -24.43 -5.18 -7.91
CA ASP A 30 -23.42 -5.16 -8.97
C ASP A 30 -22.80 -3.76 -9.13
N ARG A 31 -23.61 -2.69 -9.06
CA ARG A 31 -23.12 -1.30 -9.05
C ARG A 31 -22.18 -1.05 -7.87
N TYR A 32 -22.61 -1.40 -6.65
CA TYR A 32 -21.79 -1.22 -5.45
C TYR A 32 -20.48 -2.00 -5.52
N LYS A 33 -20.49 -3.23 -6.04
CA LYS A 33 -19.26 -4.03 -6.25
C LYS A 33 -18.34 -3.39 -7.27
N ALA A 34 -18.88 -2.86 -8.37
CA ALA A 34 -18.11 -2.18 -9.40
C ALA A 34 -17.46 -0.90 -8.86
N GLU A 35 -18.20 -0.10 -8.08
CA GLU A 35 -17.68 1.09 -7.40
C GLU A 35 -16.55 0.72 -6.43
N LYS A 36 -16.77 -0.28 -5.56
CA LYS A 36 -15.74 -0.74 -4.62
C LYS A 36 -14.50 -1.31 -5.32
N ALA A 37 -14.67 -1.97 -6.47
CA ALA A 37 -13.56 -2.44 -7.29
C ALA A 37 -12.77 -1.28 -7.91
N ALA A 38 -13.46 -0.24 -8.39
CA ALA A 38 -12.83 0.97 -8.92
C ALA A 38 -12.05 1.72 -7.83
N GLU A 39 -12.64 1.92 -6.64
CA GLU A 39 -11.98 2.52 -5.48
C GLU A 39 -10.71 1.76 -5.09
N LYS A 40 -10.78 0.42 -5.01
CA LYS A 40 -9.61 -0.43 -4.71
C LYS A 40 -8.52 -0.30 -5.78
N LYS A 41 -8.91 -0.20 -7.05
CA LYS A 41 -7.96 -0.07 -8.17
C LYS A 41 -7.23 1.27 -8.11
N GLU A 42 -7.93 2.36 -7.80
CA GLU A 42 -7.33 3.67 -7.61
C GLU A 42 -6.37 3.68 -6.41
N ALA A 43 -6.78 3.14 -5.27
CA ALA A 43 -5.92 3.01 -4.10
C ALA A 43 -4.65 2.18 -4.41
N ALA A 44 -4.79 1.07 -5.13
CA ALA A 44 -3.65 0.23 -5.53
C ALA A 44 -2.69 0.97 -6.47
N ARG A 45 -3.21 1.79 -7.40
CA ARG A 45 -2.38 2.64 -8.28
C ARG A 45 -1.60 3.67 -7.48
N GLU A 46 -2.22 4.30 -6.50
CA GLU A 46 -1.54 5.27 -5.64
C GLU A 46 -0.43 4.62 -4.82
N VAL A 47 -0.70 3.47 -4.20
CA VAL A 47 0.31 2.70 -3.46
C VAL A 47 1.47 2.31 -4.36
N ALA A 48 1.20 1.84 -5.59
CA ALA A 48 2.24 1.49 -6.55
C ALA A 48 3.08 2.70 -6.96
N ARG A 49 2.46 3.88 -7.16
CA ARG A 49 3.18 5.12 -7.46
C ARG A 49 4.09 5.54 -6.31
N ARG A 50 3.57 5.59 -5.09
CA ARG A 50 4.34 5.90 -3.88
C ARG A 50 5.51 4.93 -3.70
N HIS A 51 5.30 3.64 -3.96
CA HIS A 51 6.37 2.64 -3.87
C HIS A 51 7.48 2.91 -4.89
N LYS A 52 7.14 3.25 -6.14
CA LYS A 52 8.13 3.62 -7.17
C LYS A 52 8.91 4.89 -6.80
N GLU A 53 8.22 5.91 -6.28
CA GLU A 53 8.86 7.13 -5.79
C GLU A 53 9.85 6.82 -4.65
N GLN A 54 9.45 5.98 -3.70
CA GLN A 54 10.32 5.53 -2.62
C GLN A 54 11.53 4.73 -3.12
N GLN A 55 11.35 3.87 -4.13
CA GLN A 55 12.47 3.15 -4.76
C GLN A 55 13.48 4.12 -5.39
N ALA A 56 13.02 5.14 -6.09
CA ALA A 56 13.89 6.15 -6.71
C ALA A 56 14.67 6.92 -5.64
N GLN A 57 13.98 7.42 -4.60
CA GLN A 57 14.61 8.12 -3.48
C GLN A 57 15.60 7.24 -2.71
N ALA A 58 15.28 5.96 -2.49
CA ALA A 58 16.17 5.03 -1.81
C ALA A 58 17.46 4.81 -2.61
N LYS A 59 17.36 4.67 -3.93
CA LYS A 59 18.54 4.54 -4.81
C LYS A 59 19.39 5.81 -4.83
N GLU A 60 18.77 6.98 -4.86
CA GLU A 60 19.47 8.27 -4.78
C GLU A 60 20.23 8.39 -3.45
N LYS A 61 19.59 8.06 -2.32
CA LYS A 61 20.26 8.05 -1.01
C LYS A 61 21.43 7.06 -0.94
N ILE A 62 21.34 5.91 -1.61
CA ILE A 62 22.48 4.97 -1.69
C ILE A 62 23.61 5.58 -2.52
N ALA A 63 23.29 6.25 -3.63
CA ALA A 63 24.29 6.89 -4.48
C ALA A 63 24.98 8.07 -3.79
N GLU A 64 24.26 8.81 -2.93
CA GLU A 64 24.80 9.90 -2.11
C GLU A 64 25.51 9.38 -0.85
N MET A 65 25.41 8.08 -0.53
CA MET A 65 26.04 7.52 0.65
C MET A 65 27.58 7.62 0.56
N SER A 66 28.19 8.23 1.57
CA SER A 66 29.64 8.39 1.64
C SER A 66 30.37 7.05 1.79
N ASP A 67 31.59 6.98 1.24
CA ASP A 67 32.45 5.79 1.35
C ASP A 67 32.77 5.40 2.80
N GLU A 68 32.84 6.37 3.70
CA GLU A 68 33.03 6.15 5.15
C GLU A 68 31.87 5.34 5.74
N ARG A 69 30.62 5.72 5.41
CA ARG A 69 29.43 5.03 5.88
C ARG A 69 29.31 3.63 5.28
N ALA A 70 29.69 3.47 4.01
CA ALA A 70 29.77 2.16 3.38
C ALA A 70 30.79 1.25 4.08
N GLN A 71 31.95 1.77 4.50
CA GLN A 71 32.93 0.98 5.26
C GLN A 71 32.43 0.58 6.65
N GLU A 72 31.70 1.44 7.34
CA GLU A 72 31.06 1.07 8.61
C GLU A 72 30.07 -0.09 8.43
N LEU A 73 29.26 -0.03 7.37
CA LEU A 73 28.28 -1.07 7.06
C LEU A 73 28.97 -2.38 6.63
N MET A 74 30.04 -2.30 5.86
CA MET A 74 30.87 -3.46 5.52
C MET A 74 31.41 -4.16 6.77
N LYS A 75 31.93 -3.40 7.74
CA LYS A 75 32.44 -3.95 9.01
C LYS A 75 31.34 -4.55 9.87
N LYS A 76 30.19 -3.87 9.98
CA LYS A 76 29.04 -4.35 10.79
C LYS A 76 28.41 -5.62 10.23
N LEU A 77 28.27 -5.69 8.91
CA LEU A 77 27.63 -6.81 8.22
C LEU A 77 28.62 -7.90 7.82
N ASN A 78 29.92 -7.66 7.99
CA ASN A 78 31.01 -8.51 7.54
C ASN A 78 30.89 -8.87 6.05
N LEU A 79 30.59 -7.87 5.22
CA LEU A 79 30.38 -7.99 3.78
C LEU A 79 31.48 -7.28 2.99
N THR A 80 31.77 -7.80 1.81
CA THR A 80 32.59 -7.08 0.82
C THR A 80 31.80 -5.91 0.21
N ARG A 81 32.47 -4.90 -0.35
CA ARG A 81 31.82 -3.73 -0.95
C ARG A 81 30.80 -4.14 -2.03
N ILE A 82 31.19 -5.08 -2.89
CA ILE A 82 30.32 -5.62 -3.94
C ILE A 82 29.06 -6.29 -3.37
N GLN A 83 29.19 -7.02 -2.26
CA GLN A 83 28.04 -7.65 -1.61
C GLN A 83 27.16 -6.61 -0.92
N LEU A 84 27.76 -5.60 -0.28
CA LEU A 84 27.03 -4.49 0.32
C LEU A 84 26.22 -3.72 -0.74
N ASP A 85 26.82 -3.37 -1.87
CA ASP A 85 26.14 -2.67 -2.96
C ASP A 85 24.98 -3.51 -3.52
N LYS A 86 25.15 -4.83 -3.66
CA LYS A 86 24.07 -5.73 -4.07
C LYS A 86 22.93 -5.78 -3.05
N GLU A 87 23.27 -5.88 -1.78
CA GLU A 87 22.27 -5.95 -0.71
C GLU A 87 21.51 -4.62 -0.58
N LEU A 88 22.20 -3.48 -0.61
CA LEU A 88 21.57 -2.16 -0.58
C LEU A 88 20.64 -1.96 -1.78
N ASN A 89 21.05 -2.36 -2.98
CA ASN A 89 20.18 -2.31 -4.17
C ASN A 89 18.97 -3.26 -4.05
N SER A 90 19.16 -4.44 -3.45
CA SER A 90 18.07 -5.39 -3.16
C SER A 90 17.06 -4.79 -2.16
N ILE A 91 17.55 -4.20 -1.06
CA ILE A 91 16.74 -3.53 -0.06
C ILE A 91 16.01 -2.33 -0.69
N ALA A 92 16.67 -1.53 -1.52
CA ALA A 92 16.05 -0.41 -2.22
C ALA A 92 14.91 -0.86 -3.15
N HIS A 93 15.04 -2.04 -3.76
CA HIS A 93 14.03 -2.59 -4.64
C HIS A 93 12.82 -3.14 -3.88
N TRP A 94 13.04 -3.96 -2.84
CA TRP A 94 11.98 -4.68 -2.15
C TRP A 94 11.39 -3.96 -0.95
N LYS A 95 12.19 -3.14 -0.25
CA LYS A 95 11.82 -2.44 0.99
C LYS A 95 12.48 -1.05 1.04
N PRO A 96 12.15 -0.14 0.10
CA PRO A 96 12.78 1.18 0.03
C PRO A 96 12.61 2.01 1.31
N SER A 97 11.52 1.80 2.05
CA SER A 97 11.23 2.53 3.29
C SER A 97 12.29 2.33 4.39
N VAL A 98 13.03 1.21 4.38
CA VAL A 98 14.12 0.95 5.35
C VAL A 98 15.27 1.93 5.10
N ILE A 99 15.62 2.16 3.84
CA ILE A 99 16.68 3.09 3.45
C ILE A 99 16.29 4.53 3.77
N LEU A 100 15.03 4.88 3.49
CA LEU A 100 14.51 6.22 3.75
C LEU A 100 14.46 6.57 5.24
N ARG A 101 14.23 5.58 6.12
CA ARG A 101 14.24 5.74 7.59
C ARG A 101 15.64 5.93 8.18
N GLY A 102 16.68 5.65 7.42
CA GLY A 102 18.07 5.72 7.85
C GLY A 102 18.65 4.35 8.14
N ILE A 103 19.72 4.02 7.43
CA ILE A 103 20.59 2.85 7.67
C ILE A 103 21.83 3.30 8.43
#